data_AF-A0AAN6DDZ0-F1
#
_entry.id   AF-A0AAN6DDZ0-F1
#
_cell.length_a   1.000
_cell.length_b   1.000
_cell.length_c   1.000
_cell.angle_alpha   90.00
_cell.angle_beta   90.00
_cell.angle_gamma   90.00
#
_symmetry.space_group_name_H-M   'P 1'
#
loop_
_entity.id
_entity.type
_entity.pdbx_description
1 polymer ?
#
loop_
_entity_poly.entity_id
_entity_poly.type
_entity_poly.pdbx_seq_one_letter_code
_entity_poly.pdbx_strand_id
1 'polypeptide(L)'
;MHDKQAALLPYTGNRRKSAQGRRRNRRADTLFCSSWQKWKKNTLSPSMSEETGSPAPSSISIYIPIVYVVVLLTTLVLFSVAHRRKKLSKLVSMKPIFKDNYQREMYLQLKNQTEPKVNDKVLKAALIRRGAEAIRRMIKLKEIQQYVNVLYQRGSIGDDVYESFKLQSKLQELELNELAMEAESFKKGWAQTFFPVCQEVTINEALRRRLNSLEPMKESLDHQWLKQVAA
;
A
#
# COMPACT_ATOMS: atom_id res chain seq x y z
N MET A 1 32.20 34.30 21.38
CA MET A 1 31.19 35.38 21.48
C MET A 1 30.31 35.25 20.25
N HIS A 2 29.14 34.61 20.42
CA HIS A 2 27.82 35.26 20.27
C HIS A 2 27.62 35.70 18.80
N ASP A 3 26.82 35.04 17.95
CA ASP A 3 25.49 34.47 18.17
C ASP A 3 25.19 33.28 17.25
N LYS A 4 24.79 32.16 17.86
CA LYS A 4 23.98 31.11 17.23
C LYS A 4 22.63 31.15 17.93
N GLN A 5 21.69 31.93 17.42
CA GLN A 5 20.29 31.84 17.82
C GLN A 5 19.37 32.02 16.63
N ALA A 6 18.28 31.25 16.68
CA ALA A 6 17.04 31.39 15.93
C ALA A 6 17.02 30.93 14.46
N ALA A 7 16.80 29.62 14.27
CA ALA A 7 15.68 29.15 13.45
C ALA A 7 15.36 27.68 13.79
N LEU A 8 14.93 27.45 15.03
CA LEU A 8 14.08 26.30 15.36
C LEU A 8 12.74 26.52 14.65
N LEU A 9 12.62 26.02 13.42
CA LEU A 9 11.31 25.93 12.79
C LEU A 9 10.52 24.83 13.50
N PRO A 10 9.35 25.13 14.09
CA PRO A 10 8.49 24.09 14.60
C PRO A 10 8.06 23.22 13.42
N TYR A 11 8.37 21.92 13.47
CA TYR A 11 7.71 20.92 12.65
C TYR A 11 6.25 20.86 13.11
N THR A 12 5.44 21.79 12.61
CA THR A 12 4.01 21.81 12.80
C THR A 12 3.47 20.57 12.12
N GLY A 13 3.09 19.57 12.93
CA GLY A 13 2.45 18.36 12.48
C GLY A 13 1.25 18.73 11.60
N ASN A 14 1.32 18.32 10.33
CA ASN A 14 0.21 18.43 9.39
C ASN A 14 -0.85 17.38 9.77
N ARG A 15 -1.54 17.63 10.88
CA ARG A 15 -2.66 16.87 11.43
C ARG A 15 -3.97 17.40 10.81
N ARG A 16 -4.04 17.55 9.48
CA ARG A 16 -5.24 18.06 8.80
C ARG A 16 -5.51 17.41 7.43
N LYS A 17 -5.42 16.08 7.31
CA LYS A 17 -6.01 15.36 6.14
C LYS A 17 -6.64 14.00 6.45
N SER A 18 -7.10 13.76 7.68
CA SER A 18 -7.84 12.52 8.04
C SER A 18 -9.36 12.71 8.25
N ALA A 19 -9.89 13.94 8.14
CA ALA A 19 -11.33 14.19 8.29
C ALA A 19 -12.13 14.11 6.98
N GLN A 20 -11.48 14.22 5.81
CA GLN A 20 -12.18 14.28 4.52
C GLN A 20 -12.66 12.91 4.01
N GLY A 21 -12.08 11.80 4.46
CA GLY A 21 -12.41 10.44 4.02
C GLY A 21 -13.67 9.83 4.66
N ARG A 22 -14.11 10.33 5.82
CA ARG A 22 -15.32 9.81 6.51
C ARG A 22 -16.64 10.37 6.01
N ARG A 23 -16.63 11.43 5.17
CA ARG A 23 -17.89 12.05 4.67
C ARG A 23 -18.43 11.43 3.37
N ARG A 24 -17.62 10.74 2.56
CA ARG A 24 -18.12 10.07 1.35
C ARG A 24 -18.82 8.74 1.62
N ASN A 25 -18.42 8.00 2.67
CA ASN A 25 -19.02 6.70 2.95
C ASN A 25 -20.38 6.76 3.66
N ARG A 26 -20.70 7.88 4.35
CA ARG A 26 -22.03 8.07 4.97
C ARG A 26 -23.16 8.17 3.94
N ARG A 27 -22.90 8.63 2.72
CA ARG A 27 -23.94 8.74 1.68
C ARG A 27 -24.32 7.39 1.07
N ALA A 28 -23.38 6.44 0.96
CA ALA A 28 -23.67 5.11 0.43
C ALA A 28 -24.49 4.27 1.41
N ASP A 29 -24.18 4.35 2.71
CA ASP A 29 -24.93 3.63 3.74
C ASP A 29 -26.34 4.23 3.94
N THR A 30 -26.55 5.54 3.74
CA THR A 30 -27.91 6.14 3.74
C THR A 30 -28.74 5.75 2.52
N LEU A 31 -28.13 5.49 1.36
CA LEU A 31 -28.87 5.06 0.16
C LEU A 31 -29.33 3.61 0.27
N PHE A 32 -28.52 2.74 0.88
CA PHE A 32 -28.93 1.37 1.18
C PHE A 32 -29.99 1.32 2.30
N CYS A 33 -29.85 2.14 3.34
CA CYS A 33 -30.83 2.22 4.43
C CYS A 33 -32.16 2.88 4.00
N SER A 34 -32.12 3.92 3.14
CA SER A 34 -33.34 4.53 2.59
C SER A 34 -34.01 3.62 1.55
N SER A 35 -33.25 2.89 0.72
CA SER A 35 -33.78 1.85 -0.16
C SER A 35 -34.45 0.72 0.64
N TRP A 36 -33.80 0.26 1.71
CA TRP A 36 -34.34 -0.79 2.59
C TRP A 36 -35.54 -0.33 3.41
N GLN A 37 -35.56 0.93 3.90
CA GLN A 37 -36.74 1.53 4.52
C GLN A 37 -37.88 1.76 3.52
N LYS A 38 -37.56 2.11 2.26
CA LYS A 38 -38.56 2.28 1.19
C LYS A 38 -39.16 0.94 0.79
N TRP A 39 -38.37 -0.13 0.77
CA TRP A 39 -38.85 -1.50 0.58
C TRP A 39 -39.69 -1.98 1.76
N LYS A 40 -39.28 -1.75 3.02
CA LYS A 40 -40.03 -2.10 4.23
C LYS A 40 -41.39 -1.39 4.34
N LYS A 41 -41.50 -0.14 3.85
CA LYS A 41 -42.77 0.59 3.80
C LYS A 41 -43.72 0.10 2.71
N ASN A 42 -43.19 -0.50 1.64
CA ASN A 42 -43.99 -1.03 0.53
C ASN A 42 -44.44 -2.49 0.75
N THR A 43 -43.90 -3.18 1.75
CA THR A 43 -44.22 -4.58 2.08
C THR A 43 -45.00 -4.75 3.38
N LEU A 44 -45.41 -3.65 4.02
CA LEU A 44 -46.19 -3.67 5.26
C LEU A 44 -47.51 -2.90 5.09
N SER A 45 -48.33 -3.34 4.16
CA SER A 45 -49.76 -3.08 4.12
C SER A 45 -50.47 -4.44 4.08
N PRO A 46 -51.11 -4.88 5.19
CA PRO A 46 -51.88 -6.10 5.20
C PRO A 46 -53.23 -5.81 4.54
N SER A 47 -53.31 -5.97 3.22
CA SER A 47 -54.60 -6.18 2.56
C SER A 47 -54.88 -7.68 2.57
N MET A 48 -55.58 -8.09 3.63
CA MET A 48 -56.33 -9.32 3.68
C MET A 48 -57.36 -9.26 2.55
N SER A 49 -57.09 -9.97 1.46
CA SER A 49 -58.09 -10.38 0.48
C SER A 49 -58.06 -11.90 0.46
N GLU A 50 -58.94 -12.47 1.28
CA GLU A 50 -59.44 -13.83 1.10
C GLU A 50 -60.03 -13.91 -0.31
N GLU A 51 -59.38 -14.66 -1.19
CA GLU A 51 -60.01 -15.26 -2.36
C GLU A 51 -59.76 -16.76 -2.23
N THR A 52 -60.78 -17.43 -1.69
CA THR A 52 -60.90 -18.88 -1.67
C THR A 52 -61.11 -19.38 -3.09
N GLY A 53 -60.11 -20.03 -3.68
CA GLY A 53 -60.20 -20.73 -4.95
C GLY A 53 -59.49 -22.08 -4.89
N SER A 54 -60.26 -23.15 -5.03
CA SER A 54 -59.95 -24.57 -4.82
C SER A 54 -58.75 -25.13 -5.63
N PRO A 55 -58.20 -26.30 -5.25
CA PRO A 55 -56.86 -26.76 -5.61
C PRO A 55 -56.82 -27.60 -6.90
N ALA A 56 -55.79 -27.39 -7.73
CA ALA A 56 -55.25 -28.43 -8.62
C ALA A 56 -53.71 -28.35 -8.68
N PRO A 57 -52.99 -29.47 -8.46
CA PRO A 57 -51.59 -29.47 -8.05
C PRO A 57 -50.64 -29.84 -9.19
N SER A 58 -49.48 -29.19 -9.27
CA SER A 58 -48.15 -29.84 -9.49
C SER A 58 -47.07 -28.90 -10.06
N SER A 59 -47.42 -27.76 -10.65
CA SER A 59 -46.40 -26.85 -11.20
C SER A 59 -45.97 -25.75 -10.22
N ILE A 60 -46.86 -25.25 -9.36
CA ILE A 60 -46.56 -24.14 -8.44
C ILE A 60 -45.59 -24.54 -7.31
N SER A 61 -45.61 -25.80 -6.86
CA SER A 61 -44.78 -26.23 -5.72
C SER A 61 -43.28 -26.36 -6.04
N ILE A 62 -42.91 -26.55 -7.32
CA ILE A 62 -41.50 -26.67 -7.71
C ILE A 62 -40.83 -25.31 -7.92
N TYR A 63 -41.59 -24.28 -8.31
CA TYR A 63 -41.04 -22.95 -8.55
C TYR A 63 -40.72 -22.19 -7.25
N ILE A 64 -41.54 -22.34 -6.21
CA ILE A 64 -41.34 -21.69 -4.90
C ILE A 64 -39.93 -21.97 -4.30
N PRO A 65 -39.48 -23.24 -4.18
CA PRO A 65 -38.15 -23.52 -3.65
C PRO A 65 -37.03 -23.05 -4.58
N ILE A 66 -37.22 -23.10 -5.91
CA ILE A 66 -36.23 -22.59 -6.88
C ILE A 66 -36.07 -21.08 -6.74
N VAL A 67 -37.19 -20.33 -6.67
CA VAL A 67 -37.18 -18.87 -6.49
C VAL A 67 -36.52 -18.52 -5.14
N TYR A 68 -36.81 -19.27 -4.07
CA TYR A 68 -36.16 -19.06 -2.77
C TYR A 68 -34.64 -19.20 -2.85
N VAL A 69 -34.13 -20.24 -3.52
CA VAL A 69 -32.70 -20.45 -3.71
C VAL A 69 -32.08 -19.34 -4.56
N VAL A 70 -32.75 -18.89 -5.63
CA VAL A 70 -32.26 -17.80 -6.48
C VAL A 70 -32.17 -16.48 -5.71
N VAL A 71 -33.19 -16.14 -4.90
CA VAL A 71 -33.17 -14.94 -4.05
C VAL A 71 -32.08 -15.02 -2.98
N LEU A 72 -31.87 -16.19 -2.39
CA LEU A 72 -30.79 -16.41 -1.42
C LEU A 72 -29.42 -16.26 -2.09
N LEU A 73 -29.20 -16.88 -3.25
CA LEU A 73 -27.94 -16.79 -3.99
C LEU A 73 -27.67 -15.36 -4.47
N THR A 74 -28.67 -14.64 -4.98
CA THR A 74 -28.50 -13.26 -5.43
C THR A 74 -28.14 -12.33 -4.27
N THR A 75 -28.83 -12.44 -3.13
CA THR A 75 -28.49 -11.66 -1.93
C THR A 75 -27.11 -12.00 -1.38
N LEU A 76 -26.72 -13.29 -1.37
CA LEU A 76 -25.40 -13.76 -0.97
C LEU A 76 -24.29 -13.19 -1.88
N VAL A 77 -24.47 -13.24 -3.20
CA VAL A 77 -23.51 -12.71 -4.17
C VAL A 77 -23.37 -11.21 -4.03
N LEU A 78 -24.47 -10.47 -3.95
CA LEU A 78 -24.45 -9.02 -3.73
C LEU A 78 -23.72 -8.65 -2.44
N PHE A 79 -23.99 -9.36 -1.35
CA PHE A 79 -23.31 -9.16 -0.07
C PHE A 79 -21.81 -9.49 -0.15
N SER A 80 -21.45 -10.62 -0.78
CA SER A 80 -20.06 -11.03 -0.98
C SER A 80 -19.27 -9.99 -1.78
N VAL A 81 -19.85 -9.47 -2.87
CA VAL A 81 -19.24 -8.42 -3.68
C VAL A 81 -19.10 -7.12 -2.90
N ALA A 82 -20.14 -6.68 -2.19
CA ALA A 82 -20.10 -5.48 -1.37
C ALA A 82 -19.04 -5.56 -0.26
N HIS A 83 -18.98 -6.69 0.46
CA HIS A 83 -18.01 -6.93 1.52
C HIS A 83 -16.58 -6.98 0.97
N ARG A 84 -16.35 -7.69 -0.15
CA ARG A 84 -15.04 -7.73 -0.82
C ARG A 84 -14.60 -6.33 -1.27
N ARG A 85 -15.50 -5.53 -1.85
CA ARG A 85 -15.20 -4.13 -2.24
C ARG A 85 -14.84 -3.25 -1.03
N LYS A 86 -15.56 -3.39 0.09
CA LYS A 86 -15.23 -2.69 1.34
C LYS A 86 -13.87 -3.10 1.89
N LYS A 87 -13.55 -4.41 1.88
CA LYS A 87 -12.23 -4.92 2.29
C LYS A 87 -11.11 -4.37 1.41
N LEU A 88 -11.27 -4.36 0.09
CA LEU A 88 -10.29 -3.78 -0.84
C LEU A 88 -10.09 -2.28 -0.60
N SER A 89 -11.17 -1.53 -0.36
CA SER A 89 -11.09 -0.09 -0.06
C SER A 89 -10.33 0.17 1.25
N LYS A 90 -10.50 -0.69 2.26
CA LYS A 90 -9.73 -0.64 3.51
C LYS A 90 -8.24 -0.86 3.23
N LEU A 91 -7.89 -1.87 2.45
CA LEU A 91 -6.50 -2.18 2.09
C LEU A 91 -5.84 -1.04 1.30
N VAL A 92 -6.54 -0.42 0.34
CA VAL A 92 -6.03 0.73 -0.42
C VAL A 92 -5.85 1.97 0.46
N SER A 93 -6.66 2.13 1.50
CA SER A 93 -6.55 3.26 2.44
C SER A 93 -5.44 3.08 3.50
N MET A 94 -4.81 1.91 3.58
CA MET A 94 -3.74 1.66 4.54
C MET A 94 -2.53 2.56 4.25
N LYS A 95 -1.90 3.04 5.33
CA LYS A 95 -0.73 3.91 5.22
C LYS A 95 0.46 3.09 4.67
N PRO A 96 1.14 3.54 3.60
CA PRO A 96 2.33 2.86 3.09
C PRO A 96 3.47 2.93 4.13
N ILE A 97 4.21 1.82 4.26
CA ILE A 97 5.34 1.70 5.21
C ILE A 97 6.55 2.50 4.71
N PHE A 98 6.79 2.46 3.40
CA PHE A 98 7.86 3.23 2.77
C PHE A 98 7.36 4.57 2.24
N LYS A 99 8.30 5.49 2.09
CA LYS A 99 8.09 6.72 1.33
C LYS A 99 7.98 6.41 -0.16
N ASP A 100 7.39 7.34 -0.90
CA ASP A 100 7.28 7.27 -2.35
C ASP A 100 8.65 7.03 -3.01
N ASN A 101 8.63 6.31 -4.13
CA ASN A 101 9.84 5.88 -4.83
C ASN A 101 10.26 6.93 -5.88
N TYR A 102 11.08 7.89 -5.46
CA TYR A 102 11.56 8.96 -6.35
C TYR A 102 12.37 8.42 -7.52
N GLN A 103 13.11 7.32 -7.34
CA GLN A 103 13.94 6.70 -8.39
C GLN A 103 13.07 6.07 -9.46
N ARG A 104 11.95 5.45 -9.06
CA ARG A 104 10.95 4.94 -9.99
C ARG A 104 10.30 6.08 -10.77
N GLU A 105 9.87 7.13 -10.10
CA GLU A 105 9.25 8.29 -10.75
C GLU A 105 10.19 8.96 -11.74
N MET A 106 11.44 9.20 -11.34
CA MET A 106 12.49 9.75 -12.21
C MET A 106 12.74 8.85 -13.43
N TYR A 107 12.80 7.53 -13.25
CA TYR A 107 12.95 6.60 -14.37
C TYR A 107 11.75 6.66 -15.33
N LEU A 108 10.52 6.69 -14.81
CA LEU A 108 9.31 6.78 -15.62
C LEU A 108 9.21 8.12 -16.35
N GLN A 109 9.61 9.22 -15.71
CA GLN A 109 9.71 10.54 -16.33
C GLN A 109 10.72 10.50 -17.49
N LEU A 110 11.92 9.95 -17.27
CA LEU A 110 12.93 9.80 -18.31
C LEU A 110 12.47 8.89 -19.46
N LYS A 111 11.70 7.83 -19.16
CA LYS A 111 11.16 6.91 -20.16
C LYS A 111 10.04 7.54 -21.00
N ASN A 112 9.23 8.40 -20.40
CA ASN A 112 8.12 9.09 -21.07
C ASN A 112 8.55 10.38 -21.79
N GLN A 113 9.76 10.87 -21.55
CA GLN A 113 10.30 12.07 -22.19
C GLN A 113 10.59 11.79 -23.68
N THR A 114 9.78 12.39 -24.56
CA THR A 114 9.92 12.22 -26.02
C THR A 114 10.95 13.18 -26.63
N GLU A 115 11.04 14.42 -26.12
CA GLU A 115 11.98 15.44 -26.58
C GLU A 115 12.70 16.10 -25.39
N PRO A 116 14.05 16.21 -25.40
CA PRO A 116 15.02 15.53 -26.25
C PRO A 116 15.08 14.01 -25.99
N LYS A 117 15.44 13.23 -27.02
CA LYS A 117 15.60 11.77 -26.91
C LYS A 117 16.68 11.43 -25.89
N VAL A 118 16.28 10.81 -24.79
CA VAL A 118 17.19 10.38 -23.73
C VAL A 118 18.11 9.27 -24.25
N ASN A 119 19.39 9.35 -23.91
CA ASN A 119 20.38 8.32 -24.28
C ASN A 119 20.09 7.00 -23.56
N ASP A 120 20.12 5.89 -24.30
CA ASP A 120 19.93 4.53 -23.79
C ASP A 120 20.85 4.19 -22.60
N LYS A 121 22.07 4.74 -22.57
CA LYS A 121 23.00 4.57 -21.45
C LYS A 121 22.47 5.20 -20.15
N VAL A 122 21.82 6.36 -20.27
CA VAL A 122 21.19 7.06 -19.14
C VAL A 122 19.97 6.29 -18.65
N LEU A 123 19.15 5.76 -19.55
CA LEU A 123 17.99 4.92 -19.19
C LEU A 123 18.42 3.65 -18.44
N LYS A 124 19.49 2.98 -18.89
CA LYS A 124 20.06 1.80 -18.20
C LYS A 124 20.63 2.16 -16.83
N ALA A 125 21.33 3.29 -16.71
CA ALA A 125 21.84 3.77 -15.43
C ALA A 125 20.71 4.13 -14.45
N ALA A 126 19.65 4.79 -14.94
CA ALA A 126 18.46 5.11 -14.16
C ALA A 126 17.74 3.83 -13.71
N LEU A 127 17.63 2.81 -14.57
CA LEU A 127 17.06 1.52 -14.20
C LEU A 127 17.87 0.86 -13.07
N ILE A 128 19.20 0.88 -13.13
CA ILE A 128 20.06 0.37 -12.06
C ILE A 128 19.83 1.14 -10.75
N ARG A 129 19.62 2.47 -10.78
CA ARG A 129 19.30 3.23 -9.56
C ARG A 129 17.92 2.91 -9.00
N ARG A 130 16.91 2.72 -9.86
CA ARG A 130 15.60 2.20 -9.46
C ARG A 130 15.73 0.81 -8.83
N GLY A 131 16.51 -0.08 -9.44
CA GLY A 131 16.76 -1.44 -8.96
C GLY A 131 17.50 -1.49 -7.62
N ALA A 132 18.53 -0.67 -7.43
CA ALA A 132 19.24 -0.58 -6.16
C ALA A 132 18.32 -0.20 -4.99
N GLU A 133 17.36 0.70 -5.22
CA GLU A 133 16.44 1.14 -4.17
C GLU A 133 15.31 0.14 -3.91
N ALA A 134 14.86 -0.59 -4.93
CA ALA A 134 13.98 -1.75 -4.75
C ALA A 134 14.66 -2.85 -3.91
N ILE A 135 15.93 -3.17 -4.20
CA ILE A 135 16.72 -4.14 -3.44
C ILE A 135 16.94 -3.66 -1.99
N ARG A 136 17.29 -2.38 -1.79
CA ARG A 136 17.44 -1.78 -0.46
C ARG A 136 16.18 -1.95 0.38
N ARG A 137 15.00 -1.74 -0.21
CA ARG A 137 13.69 -1.94 0.46
C ARG A 137 13.43 -3.41 0.74
N MET A 138 13.72 -4.30 -0.21
CA MET A 138 13.59 -5.75 -0.03
C MET A 138 14.43 -6.25 1.15
N ILE A 139 15.71 -5.88 1.23
CA ILE A 139 16.60 -6.32 2.33
C ILE A 139 16.01 -5.88 3.67
N LYS A 140 15.59 -4.61 3.78
CA LYS A 140 14.97 -4.09 5.00
C LYS A 140 13.69 -4.84 5.38
N LEU A 141 12.82 -5.14 4.41
CA LEU A 141 11.60 -5.91 4.68
C LEU A 141 11.93 -7.32 5.20
N LYS A 142 12.93 -7.98 4.61
CA LYS A 142 13.36 -9.33 5.02
C LYS A 142 13.96 -9.33 6.44
N GLU A 143 14.77 -8.33 6.77
CA GLU A 143 15.32 -8.16 8.13
C GLU A 143 14.20 -7.92 9.15
N ILE A 144 13.25 -7.03 8.83
CA ILE A 144 12.17 -6.64 9.74
C ILE A 144 11.11 -7.75 9.90
N GLN A 145 10.94 -8.62 8.91
CA GLN A 145 9.95 -9.71 8.88
C GLN A 145 9.94 -10.54 10.17
N GLN A 146 11.10 -10.96 10.66
CA GLN A 146 11.20 -11.82 11.83
C GLN A 146 10.74 -11.08 13.09
N TYR A 147 11.14 -9.81 13.24
CA TYR A 147 10.72 -8.97 14.36
C TYR A 147 9.20 -8.73 14.34
N VAL A 148 8.63 -8.39 13.19
CA VAL A 148 7.17 -8.16 13.06
C VAL A 148 6.37 -9.40 13.44
N ASN A 149 6.81 -10.60 13.04
CA ASN A 149 6.14 -11.84 13.39
C ASN A 149 6.14 -12.08 14.91
N VAL A 150 7.26 -11.85 15.58
CA VAL A 150 7.37 -11.97 17.05
C VAL A 150 6.49 -10.94 17.76
N LEU A 151 6.49 -9.68 17.31
CA LEU A 151 5.66 -8.64 17.91
C LEU A 151 4.16 -8.87 17.67
N TYR A 152 3.79 -9.48 16.55
CA TYR A 152 2.41 -9.86 16.25
C TYR A 152 1.93 -11.00 17.16
N GLN A 153 2.74 -12.04 17.38
CA GLN A 153 2.43 -13.13 18.31
C GLN A 153 2.26 -12.64 19.75
N ARG A 154 3.03 -11.62 20.16
CA ARG A 154 2.90 -10.96 21.47
C ARG A 154 1.68 -10.05 21.59
N GLY A 155 0.93 -9.82 20.51
CA GLY A 155 -0.23 -8.91 20.50
C GLY A 155 0.13 -7.43 20.62
N SER A 156 1.41 -7.06 20.46
CA SER A 156 1.87 -5.67 20.58
C SER A 156 1.63 -4.84 19.30
N ILE A 157 1.35 -5.49 18.17
CA ILE A 157 1.05 -4.87 16.87
C ILE A 157 -0.38 -5.21 16.46
N GLY A 158 -1.13 -4.22 15.97
CA GLY A 158 -2.48 -4.43 15.43
C GLY A 158 -2.49 -5.13 14.07
N ASP A 159 -3.58 -5.86 13.78
CA ASP A 159 -3.76 -6.62 12.53
C ASP A 159 -3.64 -5.74 11.28
N ASP A 160 -4.13 -4.50 11.33
CA ASP A 160 -4.02 -3.54 10.23
C ASP A 160 -2.56 -3.28 9.78
N VAL A 161 -1.62 -3.21 10.74
CA VAL A 161 -0.19 -2.98 10.46
C VAL A 161 0.45 -4.25 9.88
N TYR A 162 0.06 -5.41 10.39
CA TYR A 162 0.55 -6.69 9.89
C TYR A 162 0.05 -6.98 8.48
N GLU A 163 -1.23 -6.71 8.17
CA GLU A 163 -1.78 -6.76 6.82
C GLU A 163 -1.06 -5.77 5.88
N SER A 164 -0.82 -4.54 6.32
CA SER A 164 -0.08 -3.52 5.55
C SER A 164 1.34 -3.96 5.23
N PHE A 165 2.00 -4.62 6.17
CA PHE A 165 3.34 -5.17 5.98
C PHE A 165 3.37 -6.31 4.95
N LYS A 166 2.42 -7.26 5.03
CA LYS A 166 2.28 -8.30 3.99
C LYS A 166 2.00 -7.71 2.61
N LEU A 167 1.14 -6.70 2.54
CA LEU A 167 0.85 -6.00 1.29
C LEU A 167 2.11 -5.34 0.73
N GLN A 168 2.89 -4.65 1.57
CA GLN A 168 4.13 -4.00 1.16
C GLN A 168 5.17 -5.01 0.66
N SER A 169 5.30 -6.17 1.29
CA SER A 169 6.19 -7.24 0.81
C SER A 169 5.81 -7.72 -0.59
N LYS A 170 4.50 -7.94 -0.83
CA LYS A 170 3.99 -8.32 -2.16
C LYS A 170 4.19 -7.22 -3.20
N LEU A 171 3.96 -5.95 -2.84
CA LEU A 171 4.20 -4.82 -3.73
C LEU A 171 5.69 -4.72 -4.12
N GLN A 172 6.60 -5.02 -3.19
CA GLN A 172 8.03 -5.02 -3.47
C GLN A 172 8.44 -6.18 -4.38
N GLU A 173 7.86 -7.37 -4.21
CA GLU A 173 8.06 -8.52 -5.10
C GLU A 173 7.57 -8.22 -6.52
N LEU A 174 6.40 -7.59 -6.66
CA LEU A 174 5.88 -7.15 -7.95
C LEU A 174 6.80 -6.13 -8.62
N GLU A 175 7.31 -5.15 -7.87
CA GLU A 175 8.27 -4.18 -8.40
C GLU A 175 9.58 -4.84 -8.87
N LEU A 176 10.07 -5.86 -8.18
CA LEU A 176 11.24 -6.63 -8.63
C LEU A 176 10.94 -7.40 -9.92
N ASN A 177 9.76 -8.01 -10.05
CA ASN A 177 9.35 -8.69 -11.28
C ASN A 177 9.22 -7.71 -12.46
N GLU A 178 8.64 -6.53 -12.24
CA GLU A 178 8.59 -5.46 -13.26
C GLU A 178 10.00 -5.06 -13.71
N LEU A 179 10.96 -4.92 -12.78
CA LEU A 179 12.35 -4.61 -13.10
C LEU A 179 13.03 -5.72 -13.90
N ALA A 180 12.73 -6.99 -13.61
CA ALA A 180 13.27 -8.12 -14.36
C ALA A 180 12.77 -8.09 -15.81
N MET A 181 11.47 -7.86 -16.01
CA MET A 181 10.86 -7.74 -17.33
C MET A 181 11.42 -6.53 -18.10
N GLU A 182 11.59 -5.40 -17.43
CA GLU A 182 12.15 -4.19 -18.04
C GLU A 182 13.63 -4.38 -18.43
N ALA A 183 14.44 -5.02 -17.58
CA ALA A 183 15.82 -5.34 -17.91
C ALA A 183 15.91 -6.28 -19.12
N GLU A 184 15.05 -7.30 -19.20
CA GLU A 184 14.99 -8.21 -20.34
C GLU A 184 14.60 -7.48 -21.64
N SER A 185 13.75 -6.45 -21.54
CA SER A 185 13.35 -5.62 -22.68
C SER A 185 14.51 -4.82 -23.30
N PHE A 186 15.49 -4.43 -22.49
CA PHE A 186 16.68 -3.70 -22.97
C PHE A 186 17.71 -4.62 -23.63
N LYS A 187 17.91 -5.82 -23.08
CA LYS A 187 18.82 -6.83 -23.62
C LYS A 187 18.42 -8.20 -23.09
N LYS A 188 18.29 -9.16 -24.00
CA LYS A 188 18.00 -10.56 -23.65
C LYS A 188 19.07 -11.13 -22.71
N GLY A 189 18.66 -11.76 -21.62
CA GLY A 189 19.52 -12.33 -20.59
C GLY A 189 20.16 -11.31 -19.64
N TRP A 190 19.81 -10.02 -19.70
CA TRP A 190 20.40 -9.02 -18.80
C TRP A 190 19.86 -9.12 -17.37
N ALA A 191 18.63 -9.62 -17.18
CA ALA A 191 18.02 -9.77 -15.85
C ALA A 191 18.87 -10.60 -14.87
N GLN A 192 19.60 -11.60 -15.36
CA GLN A 192 20.44 -12.48 -14.53
C GLN A 192 21.61 -11.74 -13.86
N THR A 193 22.23 -10.79 -14.59
CA THR A 193 23.36 -10.01 -14.08
C THR A 193 22.92 -8.68 -13.47
N PHE A 194 21.71 -8.21 -13.80
CA PHE A 194 21.16 -6.94 -13.33
C PHE A 194 20.99 -6.88 -11.80
N PHE A 195 20.36 -7.88 -11.19
CA PHE A 195 20.10 -7.86 -9.74
C PHE A 195 21.37 -7.99 -8.88
N PRO A 196 22.35 -8.86 -9.19
CA PRO A 196 23.65 -8.87 -8.50
C PRO A 196 24.35 -7.50 -8.56
N VAL A 197 24.39 -6.85 -9.71
CA VAL A 197 24.99 -5.51 -9.86
C VAL A 197 24.24 -4.47 -9.01
N CYS A 198 22.91 -4.51 -9.00
CA CYS A 198 22.11 -3.61 -8.16
C CYS A 198 22.35 -3.85 -6.65
N GLN A 199 22.58 -5.09 -6.23
CA GLN A 199 22.95 -5.44 -4.85
C GLN A 199 24.30 -4.83 -4.47
N GLU A 200 25.32 -4.98 -5.31
CA GLU A 200 26.65 -4.41 -5.09
C GLU A 200 26.60 -2.88 -4.99
N VAL A 201 25.85 -2.23 -5.89
CA VAL A 201 25.61 -0.78 -5.84
C VAL A 201 24.98 -0.38 -4.50
N THR A 202 23.98 -1.12 -4.04
CA THR A 202 23.26 -0.84 -2.78
C THR A 202 24.18 -0.93 -1.57
N ILE A 203 25.03 -1.97 -1.52
CA ILE A 203 25.99 -2.17 -0.42
C ILE A 203 27.07 -1.09 -0.46
N ASN A 204 27.63 -0.80 -1.64
CA ASN A 204 28.65 0.23 -1.81
C ASN A 204 28.13 1.61 -1.39
N GLU A 205 26.91 1.97 -1.78
CA GLU A 205 26.29 3.21 -1.34
C GLU A 205 26.06 3.25 0.17
N ALA A 206 25.61 2.15 0.78
CA ALA A 206 25.46 2.06 2.23
C ALA A 206 26.80 2.25 2.97
N LEU A 207 27.88 1.64 2.45
CA LEU A 207 29.23 1.78 3.00
C LEU A 207 29.73 3.23 2.89
N ARG A 208 29.59 3.86 1.72
CA ARG A 208 29.97 5.27 1.52
C ARG A 208 29.19 6.21 2.43
N ARG A 209 27.87 6.01 2.58
CA ARG A 209 27.04 6.79 3.50
C ARG A 209 27.53 6.68 4.95
N ARG A 210 28.01 5.50 5.37
CA ARG A 210 28.59 5.31 6.71
C ARG A 210 29.94 6.02 6.83
N LEU A 211 30.83 5.86 5.87
CA LEU A 211 32.14 6.51 5.87
C LEU A 211 32.00 8.05 5.93
N ASN A 212 31.14 8.62 5.09
CA ASN A 212 30.87 10.06 5.07
C ASN A 212 30.23 10.57 6.38
N SER A 213 29.56 9.71 7.15
CA SER A 213 29.02 10.09 8.47
C SER A 213 30.06 10.08 9.59
N LEU A 214 31.24 9.48 9.38
CA LEU A 214 32.30 9.44 10.39
C LEU A 214 33.09 10.74 10.46
N GLU A 215 33.24 11.45 9.33
CA GLU A 215 33.97 12.73 9.26
C GLU A 215 33.41 13.80 10.22
N PRO A 216 32.11 14.14 10.21
CA PRO A 216 31.56 15.11 11.19
C PRO A 216 31.57 14.57 12.63
N MET A 217 31.47 13.24 12.80
CA MET A 217 31.54 12.61 14.12
C MET A 217 32.92 12.81 14.74
N LYS A 218 33.99 12.65 13.95
CA LYS A 218 35.37 12.87 14.36
C LYS A 218 35.59 14.30 14.86
N GLU A 219 35.13 15.31 14.12
CA GLU A 219 35.25 16.72 14.55
C GLU A 219 34.54 16.97 15.89
N SER A 220 33.32 16.44 16.04
CA SER A 220 32.55 16.60 17.28
C SER A 220 33.22 15.94 18.49
N LEU A 221 33.87 14.79 18.27
CA LEU A 221 34.63 14.07 19.29
C LEU A 221 35.91 14.80 19.66
N ASP A 222 36.63 15.36 18.69
CA ASP A 222 37.85 16.13 18.92
C ASP A 222 37.57 17.38 19.78
N HIS A 223 36.49 18.11 19.47
CA HIS A 223 36.04 19.23 20.30
C HIS A 223 35.68 18.81 21.74
N GLN A 224 35.03 17.66 21.91
CA GLN A 224 34.70 17.14 23.25
C GLN A 224 35.95 16.72 24.01
N TRP A 225 36.91 16.08 23.32
CA TRP A 225 38.18 15.64 23.89
C TRP A 225 39.03 16.83 24.36
N LEU A 226 39.22 17.84 23.50
CA LEU A 226 39.96 19.06 23.86
C LEU A 226 39.33 19.77 25.05
N LYS A 227 38.00 19.82 25.14
CA LYS A 227 37.29 20.39 26.30
C LYS A 227 37.55 19.60 27.59
N GLN A 228 37.65 18.27 27.51
CA GLN A 228 37.96 17.43 28.66
C GLN A 228 39.41 17.56 29.10
N VAL A 229 40.36 17.67 28.18
CA VAL A 229 41.79 17.84 28.48
C VAL A 229 42.10 19.22 29.07
N ALA A 230 41.34 20.26 28.67
CA ALA A 230 41.52 21.61 29.17
C ALA A 230 40.86 21.88 30.54
N ALA A 231 40.06 20.94 31.05
CA ALA A 231 39.40 21.02 32.36
C ALA A 231 40.22 20.28 33.42
#